data_AF-A0A0F9TND1-F1
#
_entry.id   AF-A0A0F9TND1-F1
#
_cell.length_a   1.000
_cell.length_b   1.000
_cell.length_c   1.000
_cell.angle_alpha   90.00
_cell.angle_beta   90.00
_cell.angle_gamma   90.00
#
_symmetry.space_group_name_H-M   'P 1'
#
loop_
_entity.id
_entity.type
_entity.pdbx_description
1 polymer ?
#
loop_
_entity_poly.entity_id
_entity_poly.type
_entity_poly.pdbx_seq_one_letter_code
_entity_poly.pdbx_strand_id
1 'polypeptide(L)' 'MPSDLENLATIRSNILTKLASESSSPKVSYSIDGQTVNYNDWYRMMWGQLQEVNKQIAASGGPFEVETLGLV' A
#
# COMPACT_ATOMS: atom_id res chain seq x y z
N MET A 1 -15.78 12.50 5.90
CA MET A 1 -14.62 11.68 6.29
C MET A 1 -14.31 10.75 5.12
N PRO A 2 -13.04 10.54 4.77
CA PRO A 2 -12.68 9.55 3.76
C PRO A 2 -13.07 8.14 4.24
N SER A 3 -13.57 7.34 3.31
CA SER A 3 -13.83 5.92 3.50
C SER A 3 -12.52 5.15 3.72
N ASP A 4 -12.62 3.95 4.30
CA ASP A 4 -11.45 3.09 4.50
C ASP A 4 -10.73 2.76 3.19
N LEU A 5 -11.48 2.58 2.09
CA LEU A 5 -10.91 2.36 0.77
C LEU A 5 -10.12 3.57 0.24
N GLU A 6 -10.66 4.78 0.44
CA GLU A 6 -9.94 6.02 0.07
C GLU A 6 -8.66 6.16 0.89
N ASN A 7 -8.71 5.90 2.19
CA ASN A 7 -7.53 5.93 3.07
C ASN A 7 -6.47 4.90 2.62
N LEU A 8 -6.88 3.67 2.32
CA LEU A 8 -5.97 2.62 1.81
C LEU A 8 -5.35 2.99 0.46
N ALA A 9 -6.14 3.57 -0.46
CA ALA A 9 -5.64 4.05 -1.74
C ALA A 9 -4.61 5.17 -1.57
N THR A 10 -4.84 6.11 -0.65
CA THR A 10 -3.88 7.16 -0.30
C THR A 10 -2.59 6.57 0.26
N ILE A 11 -2.67 5.61 1.20
CA ILE A 11 -1.49 4.94 1.76
C ILE A 11 -0.69 4.24 0.65
N ARG A 12 -1.37 3.50 -0.24
CA ARG A 12 -0.73 2.84 -1.39
C ARG A 12 0.04 3.84 -2.26
N SER A 13 -0.60 4.98 -2.60
CA SER A 13 0.02 6.02 -3.40
C SER A 13 1.27 6.58 -2.74
N ASN A 14 1.22 6.86 -1.43
CA ASN A 14 2.36 7.39 -0.69
C ASN A 14 3.55 6.42 -0.67
N ILE A 15 3.30 5.11 -0.50
CA ILE A 15 4.35 4.09 -0.54
C ILE A 15 4.99 4.05 -1.93
N LEU A 16 4.19 4.05 -2.99
CA LEU A 16 4.69 4.03 -4.37
C LEU A 16 5.53 5.28 -4.70
N THR A 17 5.06 6.47 -4.29
CA THR A 17 5.82 7.71 -4.46
C THR A 17 7.18 7.64 -3.77
N LYS A 18 7.21 7.11 -2.54
CA LYS A 18 8.46 7.00 -1.77
C LYS A 18 9.42 5.96 -2.35
N LEU A 19 8.90 4.82 -2.81
CA LEU A 19 9.69 3.83 -3.54
C LEU A 19 10.26 4.41 -4.83
N ALA A 20 9.45 5.12 -5.62
CA ALA A 20 9.91 5.75 -6.85
C ALA A 20 11.01 6.79 -6.58
N SER A 21 10.82 7.68 -5.61
CA SER A 21 11.81 8.71 -5.28
C SER A 21 13.14 8.10 -4.82
N GLU A 22 13.11 7.12 -3.92
CA GLU A 22 14.32 6.56 -3.32
C GLU A 22 15.00 5.55 -4.25
N SER A 23 14.26 4.88 -5.15
CA SER A 23 14.86 3.98 -6.15
C SER A 23 15.76 4.70 -7.16
N SER A 24 15.52 5.99 -7.41
CA SER A 24 16.34 6.79 -8.33
C SER A 24 17.67 7.25 -7.73
N SER A 25 17.77 7.29 -6.40
CA SER A 25 18.96 7.69 -5.66
C SER A 25 18.91 7.12 -4.23
N PRO A 26 19.23 5.83 -4.06
CA PRO A 26 19.06 5.15 -2.78
C PRO A 26 20.05 5.67 -1.75
N LYS A 27 19.57 5.93 -0.54
CA LYS A 27 20.44 6.25 0.60
C LYS A 27 21.09 4.98 1.10
N VAL A 28 22.32 5.07 1.59
CA VAL A 28 23.03 3.94 2.19
C VAL A 28 22.25 3.38 3.40
N SER A 29 21.61 4.27 4.15
CA SER A 29 20.84 3.92 5.35
C SER A 29 19.62 4.82 5.56
N TYR A 30 18.60 4.26 6.22
CA TYR A 30 17.33 4.91 6.56
C TYR A 30 17.11 4.86 8.06
N SER A 31 16.59 5.94 8.63
CA SER A 31 16.15 5.97 10.03
C SER A 31 14.65 5.71 10.10
N ILE A 32 14.26 4.68 10.84
CA ILE A 32 12.87 4.26 11.06
C ILE A 32 12.72 4.01 12.55
N ASP A 33 11.84 4.79 13.20
CA ASP A 33 11.55 4.67 14.64
C ASP A 33 12.81 4.68 15.53
N GLY A 34 13.83 5.47 15.14
CA GLY A 34 15.10 5.59 15.85
C GLY A 34 16.11 4.49 15.53
N GLN A 35 15.78 3.53 14.67
CA GLN A 35 16.69 2.49 14.21
C GLN A 35 17.21 2.80 12.80
N THR A 36 18.51 2.54 12.59
CA THR A 36 19.15 2.66 11.28
C THR A 36 19.08 1.32 10.55
N VAL A 37 18.45 1.28 9.39
CA VAL A 37 18.39 0.11 8.50
C VAL A 37 19.09 0.40 7.18
N ASN A 38 19.61 -0.62 6.51
CA ASN A 38 20.17 -0.45 5.17
C ASN A 38 19.04 -0.29 4.12
N TYR A 39 19.41 0.13 2.91
CA TYR A 39 18.46 0.28 1.81
C TYR A 39 17.66 -0.99 1.50
N ASN A 40 18.29 -2.16 1.51
CA ASN A 40 17.63 -3.42 1.16
C ASN A 40 16.53 -3.78 2.16
N ASP A 41 16.81 -3.61 3.45
CA ASP A 41 15.85 -3.87 4.52
C ASP A 41 14.71 -2.86 4.48
N TRP A 42 15.03 -1.58 4.25
CA TRP A 42 14.04 -0.54 4.02
C TRP A 42 13.14 -0.86 2.81
N TYR A 43 13.73 -1.24 1.69
CA TYR A 43 13.03 -1.55 0.44
C TYR A 43 12.11 -2.77 0.61
N ARG A 44 12.60 -3.84 1.26
CA ARG A 44 11.78 -5.02 1.60
C ARG A 44 10.61 -4.67 2.51
N MET A 45 10.84 -3.82 3.51
CA MET A 45 9.78 -3.37 4.41
C MET A 45 8.70 -2.58 3.66
N MET A 46 9.09 -1.63 2.81
CA MET A 46 8.16 -0.84 1.98
C MET A 46 7.37 -1.73 1.01
N TRP A 47 8.01 -2.71 0.38
CA TRP A 47 7.29 -3.68 -0.46
C TRP A 47 6.33 -4.54 0.34
N GLY A 48 6.72 -5.01 1.53
CA GLY A 48 5.83 -5.75 2.43
C GLY A 48 4.56 -4.95 2.77
N GLN A 49 4.74 -3.66 3.11
CA GLN A 49 3.61 -2.76 3.38
C GLN A 49 2.72 -2.56 2.15
N LEU A 50 3.30 -2.38 0.96
CA LEU A 50 2.55 -2.23 -0.29
C LEU A 50 1.72 -3.47 -0.61
N GLN A 51 2.28 -4.67 -0.42
CA GLN A 51 1.55 -5.92 -0.62
C GLN A 51 0.38 -6.05 0.34
N GLU A 52 0.56 -5.68 1.61
CA GLU A 52 -0.48 -5.77 2.62
C GLU A 52 -1.64 -4.80 2.34
N VAL A 53 -1.32 -3.55 1.98
CA VAL A 53 -2.33 -2.56 1.57
C VAL A 53 -3.09 -3.03 0.33
N ASN A 54 -2.41 -3.63 -0.66
CA ASN A 54 -3.06 -4.18 -1.84
C ASN A 54 -4.03 -5.33 -1.49
N LYS A 55 -3.67 -6.20 -0.55
CA LYS A 55 -4.58 -7.25 -0.07
C LYS A 55 -5.80 -6.66 0.62
N GLN A 56 -5.61 -5.64 1.47
CA GLN A 56 -6.73 -4.99 2.15
C GLN A 56 -7.67 -4.31 1.17
N ILE A 57 -7.15 -3.60 0.16
CA ILE A 57 -7.97 -3.02 -0.92
C ILE A 57 -8.76 -4.09 -1.66
N ALA A 58 -8.13 -5.22 -2.00
CA ALA A 58 -8.81 -6.33 -2.67
C ALA A 58 -9.90 -6.96 -1.78
N ALA A 59 -9.66 -7.05 -0.47
CA ALA A 59 -10.64 -7.55 0.49
C ALA A 59 -11.80 -6.55 0.74
N SER A 60 -11.53 -5.24 0.71
CA SER A 60 -12.54 -4.19 0.81
C SER A 60 -13.50 -4.16 -0.39
N GLY A 61 -13.12 -4.75 -1.52
CA GLY A 61 -13.97 -4.93 -2.70
C GLY A 61 -14.69 -6.28 -2.76
N GLY A 62 -15.12 -6.84 -1.62
CA GLY A 62 -15.70 -8.20 -1.46
C GLY A 62 -16.78 -8.64 -2.47
N PRO A 63 -17.24 -9.91 -2.41
CA PRO A 63 -18.09 -10.50 -3.45
C PRO A 63 -19.35 -9.66 -3.67
N PHE A 64 -19.50 -9.14 -4.89
CA PHE A 64 -20.72 -8.47 -5.32
C PHE A 64 -21.82 -9.54 -5.44
N GLU A 65 -22.81 -9.49 -4.56
CA GLU A 65 -24.08 -10.16 -4.80
C GLU A 65 -24.75 -9.41 -5.96
N VAL A 66 -24.68 -9.98 -7.16
CA VAL A 66 -25.46 -9.49 -8.29
C VAL A 66 -26.89 -9.97 -8.05
N GLU A 67 -27.69 -9.16 -7.35
CA GLU A 67 -29.15 -9.28 -7.43
C GLU A 67 -29.56 -8.91 -8.85
N THR A 68 -29.51 -9.90 -9.75
CA THR A 68 -30.30 -9.82 -10.97
C THR A 68 -31.74 -9.97 -10.51
N LEU A 69 -32.39 -8.86 -10.18
CA LEU A 69 -33.85 -8.79 -10.10
C LEU A 69 -34.38 -9.02 -11.51
N GLY A 70 -34.51 -10.29 -11.86
CA GLY A 70 -35.32 -10.71 -12.98
C GLY A 70 -36.76 -10.29 -12.70
N LEU A 71 -37.24 -9.29 -13.42
CA LEU A 71 -38.67 -9.06 -13.55
C LEU A 71 -39.11 -9.57 -14.93
N VAL A 72 -39.95 -10.59 -14.82
CA VAL A 72 -40.80 -11.25 -15.82
C VAL A 72 -41.80 -10.25 -16.39
#